data_AF-A0A8S2PU52-F1
#
_entry.id   AF-A0A8S2PU52-F1
#
_cell.length_a   1.000
_cell.length_b   1.000
_cell.length_c   1.000
_cell.angle_alpha   90.00
_cell.angle_beta   90.00
_cell.angle_gamma   90.00
#
_symmetry.space_group_name_H-M   'P 1'
#
loop_
_entity.id
_entity.type
_entity.pdbx_description
1 polymer ?
#
loop_
_entity_poly.entity_id
_entity_poly.type
_entity_poly.pdbx_seq_one_letter_code
_entity_poly.pdbx_strand_id
1 'polypeptide(L)' 'MNNTFQRDGAPANKDHHTQACGKDHFWDFWPKSRWQPNSPDLNALDYSIR' A
#
# COMPACT_ATOMS: atom_id res chain seq x y z
N MET A 1 -18.69 5.68 -0.52
CA MET A 1 -17.54 5.21 0.28
C MET A 1 -16.37 5.11 -0.66
N ASN A 2 -15.29 5.87 -0.44
CA ASN A 2 -14.05 5.72 -1.20
C ASN A 2 -13.19 4.67 -0.48
N ASN A 3 -12.74 3.65 -1.20
CA ASN A 3 -11.87 2.61 -0.66
C ASN A 3 -10.41 3.05 -0.85
N THR A 4 -9.68 3.21 0.26
CA THR A 4 -8.23 3.45 0.25
C THR A 4 -7.52 2.10 0.22
N PHE A 5 -6.63 1.89 -0.75
CA PHE A 5 -5.84 0.67 -0.84
C PHE A 5 -4.48 0.87 -0.18
N GLN A 6 -4.29 0.25 1.00
CA GLN A 6 -3.06 0.33 1.77
C GLN A 6 -2.30 -1.00 1.77
N ARG A 7 -0.98 -0.93 1.55
CA ARG A 7 -0.02 -2.05 1.54
C ARG A 7 1.31 -1.60 2.12
N ASP A 8 2.21 -2.54 2.38
CA ASP A 8 3.59 -2.27 2.80
C ASP A 8 4.54 -2.07 1.60
N GLY A 9 5.80 -1.77 1.94
CA GLY A 9 6.89 -1.59 0.99
C GLY A 9 7.54 -2.86 0.45
N ALA A 10 6.90 -4.04 0.48
CA ALA A 10 7.48 -5.27 -0.03
C ALA A 10 7.83 -5.19 -1.55
N PRO A 11 8.84 -5.95 -2.04
CA PRO A 11 9.29 -5.86 -3.43
C PRO A 11 8.19 -6.02 -4.47
N ALA A 12 7.29 -7.00 -4.29
CA ALA A 12 6.17 -7.24 -5.21
C ALA A 12 5.18 -6.07 -5.28
N ASN A 13 5.00 -5.34 -4.16
CA ASN A 13 4.13 -4.16 -4.11
C ASN A 13 4.78 -2.96 -4.81
N LYS A 14 6.11 -2.90 -4.86
CA LYS A 14 6.90 -1.82 -5.49
C LYS A 14 7.14 -2.03 -6.99
N ASP A 15 6.80 -3.21 -7.50
CA ASP A 15 6.91 -3.54 -8.93
C ASP A 15 6.08 -2.58 -9.80
N HIS A 16 6.55 -2.32 -11.01
CA HIS A 16 5.92 -1.35 -11.88
C HIS A 16 4.50 -1.75 -12.30
N HIS A 17 4.25 -3.04 -12.56
CA HIS A 17 2.92 -3.52 -12.96
C HIS A 17 1.95 -3.40 -11.80
N THR A 18 2.39 -3.75 -10.59
CA THR A 18 1.57 -3.62 -9.38
C THR A 18 1.24 -2.14 -9.09
N GLN A 19 2.21 -1.24 -9.25
CA GLN A 19 1.99 0.20 -9.07
C GLN A 19 1.04 0.78 -10.13
N ALA A 20 1.14 0.34 -11.39
CA ALA A 20 0.23 0.76 -12.46
C ALA A 20 -1.20 0.29 -12.18
N CYS A 21 -1.37 -1.01 -11.89
CA CYS A 21 -2.66 -1.59 -11.54
C CYS A 21 -3.32 -0.85 -10.37
N GLY A 22 -2.55 -0.54 -9.32
CA GLY A 22 -3.05 0.19 -8.17
C GLY A 22 -3.56 1.60 -8.51
N LYS A 23 -2.82 2.34 -9.33
CA LYS A 23 -3.21 3.69 -9.78
C LYS A 23 -4.45 3.69 -10.66
N ASP A 24 -4.61 2.67 -11.51
CA ASP A 24 -5.72 2.59 -12.45
C ASP A 24 -7.05 2.19 -11.77
N HIS A 25 -6.98 1.44 -10.66
CA HIS A 25 -8.16 0.85 -10.03
C HIS A 25 -8.58 1.51 -8.71
N PHE A 26 -7.67 2.19 -8.01
CA PHE A 26 -7.97 2.79 -6.71
C PHE A 26 -7.81 4.30 -6.74
N TRP A 27 -8.90 5.01 -6.43
CA TRP A 27 -8.94 6.47 -6.34
C TRP A 27 -7.91 7.02 -5.33
N ASP A 28 -7.77 6.37 -4.18
CA ASP A 28 -6.81 6.73 -3.14
C ASP A 28 -5.73 5.65 -3.01
N PHE A 29 -4.91 5.54 -4.06
CA PHE A 29 -3.75 4.66 -4.09
C PHE A 29 -2.51 5.34 -3.50
N TRP A 30 -1.80 4.65 -2.60
CA TRP A 30 -0.51 5.11 -2.11
C TRP A 30 0.63 4.62 -3.01
N PRO A 31 1.36 5.53 -3.70
CA PRO A 31 2.50 5.13 -4.50
C PRO A 31 3.63 4.61 -3.61
N LYS A 32 4.51 3.78 -4.18
CA LYS A 32 5.65 3.17 -3.49
C LYS A 32 6.55 4.14 -2.73
N SER A 33 6.59 5.41 -3.12
CA SER A 33 7.36 6.47 -2.44
C SER A 33 6.78 6.88 -1.09
N ARG A 34 5.50 6.57 -0.82
CA ARG A 34 4.81 6.92 0.42
C ARG A 34 4.98 5.86 1.52
N TRP A 35 5.42 4.65 1.16
CA TRP A 35 5.59 3.55 2.11
C TRP A 35 6.90 3.70 2.89
N GLN A 36 6.76 4.04 4.17
CA GLN A 36 7.90 4.11 5.08
C GLN A 36 8.46 2.70 5.36
N PRO A 37 9.79 2.51 5.33
CA PRO A 37 10.39 1.24 5.66
C PRO A 37 10.26 0.94 7.16
N ASN A 38 10.05 -0.34 7.51
CA ASN A 38 9.99 -0.84 8.89
C ASN A 38 8.93 -0.16 9.77
N SER A 39 7.76 0.16 9.21
CA SER A 39 6.67 0.85 9.93
C SER A 39 5.41 -0.02 10.03
N PRO A 40 5.45 -1.16 10.75
CA PRO A 40 4.28 -2.02 10.94
C PRO A 40 3.17 -1.33 11.74
N ASP A 41 3.53 -0.35 12.59
CA ASP A 41 2.62 0.51 13.33
C ASP A 41 1.73 1.38 12.43
N LEU A 42 2.15 1.62 11.17
CA LEU A 42 1.37 2.39 10.21
C LEU A 42 0.46 1.54 9.34
N ASN A 43 0.65 0.21 9.28
CA ASN A 43 -0.15 -0.69 8.45
C ASN A 43 -1.24 -1.36 9.29
N ALA A 44 -2.51 -1.03 9.01
CA ALA A 44 -3.64 -1.59 9.75
C ALA A 44 -3.67 -3.11 9.76
N LEU A 45 -3.20 -3.77 8.70
CA LEU A 45 -3.10 -5.22 8.65
C LEU A 45 -2.06 -5.79 9.63
N ASP A 46 -1.01 -5.03 9.94
CA ASP A 46 0.06 -5.49 10.85
C ASP A 46 -0.32 -5.23 12.32
N TYR A 47 -0.87 -4.05 12.64
CA TYR A 47 -1.18 -3.69 14.03
C TYR A 47 -2.59 -4.08 14.51
N SER A 48 -3.53 -4.33 13.61
CA SER A 48 -4.93 -4.67 13.99
C SER A 48 -5.22 -6.17 14.00
N ILE A 49 -4.37 -7.00 13.39
CA ILE A 49 -4.49 -8.45 13.46
C ILE A 49 -3.84 -8.89 14.79
N ARG A 50 -4.67 -9.14 15.79
CA ARG A 50 -4.31 -9.83 17.03
C ARG A 50 -4.93 -11.22 17.06
#